data_AF-A0A433JLW3-F1
#
_entry.id   AF-A0A433JLW3-F1
#
_cell.length_a   1.000
_cell.length_b   1.000
_cell.length_c   1.000
_cell.angle_alpha   90.00
_cell.angle_beta   90.00
_cell.angle_gamma   90.00
#
_symmetry.space_group_name_H-M   'P 1'
#
loop_
_entity.id
_entity.type
_entity.pdbx_description
1 polymer ?
#
loop_
_entity_poly.entity_id
_entity_poly.type
_entity_poly.pdbx_seq_one_letter_code
_entity_poly.pdbx_strand_id
1 'polypeptide(L)'
;MVFVACGLNHKTAPLDVREKIALPLAMQDTLLGELVDLPSVNEAVILSTCNRLEIYCDAAHPDGILPWLAKSRQLSPEFIKPFFYSHHGRQGLQHTFRVASGLDSMMLGEPQILGQMKQAYQQACRAGTVKHNLRQVFQYVFRASKRIRTRSGIGNNPVSVAFAAVQKIGQLFTELSSLKVLLIGSGETSSLVAKYLHNAGVTQFLVASRNPENAKQLADAFAGKSLTIGDIPHYLAQADVVVTATACPLPFITKSLVEHTMQQRNEAPMFFLDLAVPRDIEADVCEIAGVHLFNIDDLQKMTEKGMDERKSAAMQAEKLIDCELDNYIRWRRSLQAKKVICDYRKQMQELAQLELQRAMQKLDSGLSHPHVLTEFSERLLNKLIHSPTVGLRQAAMDNREDLLDLAHYLFTSPAD
;
A
#
# COMPACT_ATOMS: atom_id res chain seq x y z
N MET A 1 -15.48 -13.81 10.07
CA MET A 1 -14.68 -13.36 8.91
C MET A 1 -13.36 -12.81 9.43
N VAL A 2 -12.28 -13.11 8.72
CA VAL A 2 -10.89 -12.86 9.12
C VAL A 2 -10.24 -11.98 8.06
N PHE A 3 -9.41 -11.03 8.48
CA PHE A 3 -8.60 -10.25 7.55
C PHE A 3 -7.57 -11.16 6.88
N VAL A 4 -7.53 -11.18 5.56
CA VAL A 4 -6.57 -11.96 4.78
C VAL A 4 -5.81 -11.02 3.85
N ALA A 5 -4.49 -11.21 3.78
CA ALA A 5 -3.62 -10.62 2.77
C ALA A 5 -2.98 -11.77 1.98
N CYS A 6 -3.27 -11.87 0.70
CA CYS A 6 -2.81 -12.96 -0.15
C CYS A 6 -2.40 -12.46 -1.53
N GLY A 7 -1.58 -13.22 -2.24
CA GLY A 7 -1.07 -12.81 -3.54
C GLY A 7 0.33 -13.30 -3.76
N LEU A 8 1.09 -12.53 -4.54
CA LEU A 8 2.48 -12.83 -4.85
C LEU A 8 3.26 -11.53 -5.12
N ASN A 9 4.56 -11.58 -4.91
CA ASN A 9 5.44 -10.42 -5.04
C ASN A 9 6.79 -10.82 -5.66
N HIS A 10 7.67 -9.84 -5.87
CA HIS A 10 9.01 -10.03 -6.42
C HIS A 10 9.91 -11.01 -5.63
N LYS A 11 9.59 -11.35 -4.38
CA LYS A 11 10.34 -12.33 -3.58
C LYS A 11 9.87 -13.75 -3.86
N THR A 12 8.58 -13.94 -4.10
CA THR A 12 8.01 -15.26 -4.35
C THR A 12 7.95 -15.59 -5.83
N ALA A 13 7.73 -14.61 -6.71
CA ALA A 13 7.52 -14.82 -8.13
C ALA A 13 8.56 -14.08 -9.01
N PRO A 14 9.20 -14.78 -9.97
CA PRO A 14 10.06 -14.14 -10.96
C PRO A 14 9.24 -13.21 -11.89
N LEU A 15 9.95 -12.37 -12.65
CA LEU A 15 9.32 -11.32 -13.46
C LEU A 15 8.35 -11.87 -14.51
N ASP A 16 8.73 -12.94 -15.21
CA ASP A 16 7.91 -13.62 -16.23
C ASP A 16 6.59 -14.16 -15.70
N VAL A 17 6.54 -14.57 -14.43
CA VAL A 17 5.31 -14.97 -13.73
C VAL A 17 4.49 -13.73 -13.38
N ARG A 18 5.13 -12.67 -12.86
CA ARG A 18 4.47 -11.41 -12.47
C ARG A 18 3.81 -10.70 -13.66
N GLU A 19 4.42 -10.74 -14.83
CA GLU A 19 3.87 -10.14 -16.05
C GLU A 19 2.55 -10.81 -16.47
N LYS A 20 2.46 -12.15 -16.37
CA LYS A 20 1.26 -12.90 -16.79
C LYS A 20 0.04 -12.63 -15.92
N ILE A 21 0.28 -12.37 -14.63
CA ILE A 21 -0.78 -12.14 -13.63
C ILE A 21 -1.15 -10.67 -13.46
N ALA A 22 -0.31 -9.74 -13.93
CA ALA A 22 -0.51 -8.31 -13.69
C ALA A 22 -1.89 -7.87 -14.19
N LEU A 23 -2.60 -7.07 -13.38
CA LEU A 23 -3.97 -6.66 -13.70
C LEU A 23 -4.00 -5.31 -14.40
N PRO A 24 -4.52 -5.23 -15.64
CA PRO A 24 -4.75 -3.97 -16.31
C PRO A 24 -5.69 -3.08 -15.48
N LEU A 25 -5.37 -1.79 -15.34
CA LEU A 25 -6.18 -0.84 -14.57
C LEU A 25 -7.66 -0.83 -15.00
N ALA A 26 -7.92 -0.96 -16.31
CA ALA A 26 -9.27 -0.98 -16.87
C ALA A 26 -10.13 -2.17 -16.43
N MET A 27 -9.52 -3.28 -15.99
CA MET A 27 -10.25 -4.49 -15.57
C MET A 27 -10.45 -4.56 -14.05
N GLN A 28 -9.77 -3.72 -13.27
CA GLN A 28 -9.71 -3.87 -11.82
C GLN A 28 -11.08 -3.68 -11.14
N ASP A 29 -11.94 -2.79 -11.63
CA ASP A 29 -13.28 -2.57 -11.04
C ASP A 29 -14.19 -3.79 -11.24
N THR A 30 -14.18 -4.38 -12.45
CA THR A 30 -14.92 -5.62 -12.74
C THR A 30 -14.43 -6.77 -11.88
N LEU A 31 -13.10 -6.94 -11.78
CA LEU A 31 -12.49 -8.00 -10.98
C LEU A 31 -12.76 -7.83 -9.48
N LEU A 32 -12.80 -6.59 -8.98
CA LEU A 32 -13.21 -6.30 -7.61
C LEU A 32 -14.65 -6.76 -7.33
N GLY A 33 -15.57 -6.52 -8.27
CA GLY A 33 -16.95 -7.02 -8.20
C GLY A 33 -17.00 -8.55 -8.13
N GLU A 34 -16.39 -9.23 -9.11
CA GLU A 34 -16.34 -10.69 -9.16
C GLU A 34 -15.72 -11.32 -7.90
N LEU A 35 -14.72 -10.66 -7.32
CA LEU A 35 -14.03 -11.13 -6.13
C LEU A 35 -14.93 -11.07 -4.88
N VAL A 36 -15.78 -10.05 -4.76
CA VAL A 36 -16.75 -9.91 -3.64
C VAL A 36 -18.00 -10.78 -3.87
N ASP A 37 -18.28 -11.18 -5.11
CA ASP A 37 -19.34 -12.16 -5.41
C ASP A 37 -18.95 -13.60 -4.98
N LEU A 38 -17.68 -13.85 -4.63
CA LEU A 38 -17.27 -15.12 -4.05
C LEU A 38 -17.94 -15.32 -2.67
N PRO A 39 -18.57 -16.48 -2.39
CA PRO A 39 -19.33 -16.70 -1.15
C PRO A 39 -18.53 -16.48 0.14
N SER A 40 -17.21 -16.64 0.07
CA SER A 40 -16.33 -16.54 1.23
C SER A 40 -15.71 -15.16 1.43
N VAL A 41 -15.95 -14.19 0.54
CA VAL A 41 -15.35 -12.85 0.53
C VAL A 41 -16.42 -11.79 0.77
N ASN A 42 -16.25 -10.95 1.78
CA ASN A 42 -17.22 -9.90 2.14
C ASN A 42 -16.79 -8.50 1.69
N GLU A 43 -15.48 -8.24 1.74
CA GLU A 43 -14.86 -6.97 1.34
C GLU A 43 -13.53 -7.29 0.65
N ALA A 44 -13.11 -6.48 -0.34
CA ALA A 44 -11.84 -6.70 -1.03
C ALA A 44 -11.18 -5.40 -1.53
N VAL A 45 -9.85 -5.40 -1.55
CA VAL A 45 -8.98 -4.40 -2.19
C VAL A 45 -7.91 -5.15 -2.98
N ILE A 46 -7.65 -4.72 -4.20
CA ILE A 46 -6.62 -5.28 -5.08
C ILE A 46 -5.50 -4.24 -5.25
N LEU A 47 -4.26 -4.62 -4.94
CA LEU A 47 -3.05 -3.84 -5.16
C LEU A 47 -2.23 -4.52 -6.26
N SER A 48 -2.25 -3.93 -7.46
CA SER A 48 -1.45 -4.38 -8.59
C SER A 48 -0.37 -3.34 -8.91
N THR A 49 0.89 -3.76 -8.85
CA THR A 49 2.08 -2.94 -9.15
C THR A 49 3.04 -3.76 -10.01
N CYS A 50 4.16 -3.19 -10.46
CA CYS A 50 5.21 -3.95 -11.13
C CYS A 50 5.80 -5.06 -10.25
N ASN A 51 5.80 -4.89 -8.92
CA ASN A 51 6.51 -5.77 -7.99
C ASN A 51 5.61 -6.69 -7.15
N ARG A 52 4.29 -6.53 -7.24
CA ARG A 52 3.33 -7.36 -6.51
C ARG A 52 1.93 -7.29 -7.10
N LEU A 53 1.22 -8.39 -6.96
CA LEU A 53 -0.22 -8.46 -7.03
C LEU A 53 -0.72 -9.00 -5.70
N GLU A 54 -1.38 -8.16 -4.91
CA GLU A 54 -1.91 -8.51 -3.60
C GLU A 54 -3.40 -8.22 -3.50
N ILE A 55 -4.09 -9.09 -2.78
CA ILE A 55 -5.51 -9.02 -2.49
C ILE A 55 -5.64 -8.96 -0.97
N TYR A 56 -6.26 -7.88 -0.49
CA TYR A 56 -6.61 -7.71 0.91
C TYR A 56 -8.12 -7.85 1.05
N CYS A 57 -8.57 -8.83 1.83
CA CYS A 57 -9.99 -9.12 1.94
C CYS A 57 -10.42 -9.44 3.37
N ASP A 58 -11.71 -9.27 3.62
CA ASP A 58 -12.37 -9.85 4.77
C ASP A 58 -13.04 -11.14 4.31
N ALA A 59 -12.44 -12.28 4.63
CA ALA A 59 -12.86 -13.58 4.13
C ALA A 59 -12.99 -14.61 5.25
N ALA A 60 -13.96 -15.52 5.14
CA ALA A 60 -14.07 -16.66 6.03
C ALA A 60 -13.04 -17.75 5.65
N HIS A 61 -12.96 -18.05 4.35
CA HIS A 61 -12.06 -19.04 3.76
C HIS A 61 -11.47 -18.47 2.46
N PRO A 62 -10.14 -18.26 2.36
CA PRO A 62 -9.53 -17.68 1.17
C PRO A 62 -9.28 -18.69 0.03
N ASP A 63 -9.68 -19.95 0.18
CA ASP A 63 -9.38 -21.03 -0.78
C ASP A 63 -9.92 -20.76 -2.19
N GLY A 64 -11.00 -19.98 -2.31
CA GLY A 64 -11.59 -19.58 -3.59
C GLY A 64 -10.80 -18.50 -4.34
N ILE A 65 -9.88 -17.80 -3.68
CA ILE A 65 -9.19 -16.64 -4.27
C ILE A 65 -8.16 -17.08 -5.32
N LEU A 66 -7.38 -18.13 -5.05
CA LEU A 66 -6.39 -18.64 -6.00
C LEU A 66 -7.05 -19.19 -7.29
N PRO A 67 -8.08 -20.05 -7.23
CA PRO A 67 -8.82 -20.47 -8.43
C PRO A 67 -9.45 -19.29 -9.19
N TRP A 68 -10.00 -18.30 -8.47
CA TRP A 68 -10.54 -17.09 -9.09
C TRP A 68 -9.46 -16.30 -9.84
N LEU A 69 -8.30 -16.09 -9.22
CA LEU A 69 -7.17 -15.38 -9.83
C LEU A 69 -6.64 -16.13 -11.05
N ALA A 70 -6.52 -17.46 -10.96
CA ALA A 70 -6.11 -18.28 -12.09
C ALA A 70 -7.09 -18.15 -13.27
N LYS A 71 -8.40 -18.22 -12.98
CA LYS A 71 -9.47 -18.07 -13.99
C LYS A 71 -9.46 -16.69 -14.64
N SER A 72 -9.35 -15.61 -13.86
CA SER A 72 -9.35 -14.24 -14.39
C SER A 72 -8.14 -13.94 -15.27
N ARG A 73 -7.06 -14.71 -15.12
CA ARG A 73 -5.84 -14.62 -15.93
C ARG A 73 -5.71 -15.69 -17.01
N GLN A 74 -6.69 -16.59 -17.14
CA GLN A 74 -6.63 -17.74 -18.06
C GLN A 74 -5.38 -18.60 -17.83
N LEU A 75 -4.99 -18.76 -16.57
CA LEU A 75 -3.86 -19.59 -16.13
C LEU A 75 -4.35 -20.80 -15.35
N SER A 76 -3.49 -21.84 -15.27
CA SER A 76 -3.75 -22.96 -14.37
C SER A 76 -3.48 -22.55 -12.91
N PRO A 77 -4.34 -22.93 -11.94
CA PRO A 77 -4.06 -22.71 -10.51
C PRO A 77 -2.71 -23.31 -10.09
N GLU A 78 -2.33 -24.47 -10.63
CA GLU A 78 -1.07 -25.15 -10.32
C GLU A 78 0.16 -24.38 -10.83
N PHE A 79 -0.01 -23.48 -11.81
CA PHE A 79 1.07 -22.58 -12.25
C PHE A 79 1.34 -21.46 -11.23
N ILE A 80 0.30 -20.93 -10.59
CA ILE A 80 0.40 -19.79 -9.67
C ILE A 80 0.74 -20.23 -8.24
N LYS A 81 0.20 -21.40 -7.83
CA LYS A 81 0.28 -21.95 -6.48
C LYS A 81 1.68 -21.97 -5.84
N PRO A 82 2.80 -22.29 -6.55
CA PRO A 82 4.12 -22.28 -5.94
C PRO A 82 4.59 -20.90 -5.46
N PHE A 83 4.02 -19.84 -6.03
CA PHE A 83 4.41 -18.45 -5.77
C PHE A 83 3.39 -17.68 -4.91
N PHE A 84 2.21 -18.25 -4.73
CA PHE A 84 1.09 -17.63 -4.03
C PHE A 84 1.19 -17.84 -2.52
N TYR A 85 1.17 -16.75 -1.76
CA TYR A 85 1.11 -16.79 -0.30
C TYR A 85 -0.26 -16.31 0.20
N SER A 86 -0.63 -16.75 1.41
CA SER A 86 -1.82 -16.29 2.12
C SER A 86 -1.51 -16.09 3.60
N HIS A 87 -1.71 -14.87 4.08
CA HIS A 87 -1.50 -14.48 5.47
C HIS A 87 -2.83 -14.12 6.14
N HIS A 88 -3.10 -14.72 7.30
CA HIS A 88 -4.40 -14.66 7.96
C HIS A 88 -4.33 -13.87 9.27
N GLY A 89 -5.39 -13.11 9.55
CA GLY A 89 -5.58 -12.38 10.80
C GLY A 89 -4.40 -11.47 11.13
N ARG A 90 -3.71 -11.78 12.24
CA ARG A 90 -2.56 -11.00 12.72
C ARG A 90 -1.42 -10.97 11.68
N GLN A 91 -1.12 -12.10 11.03
CA GLN A 91 -0.07 -12.17 10.01
C GLN A 91 -0.42 -11.34 8.79
N GLY A 92 -1.69 -11.37 8.36
CA GLY A 92 -2.17 -10.53 7.26
C GLY A 92 -1.95 -9.06 7.55
N LEU A 93 -2.35 -8.60 8.74
CA LEU A 93 -2.17 -7.20 9.17
C LEU A 93 -0.68 -6.82 9.24
N GLN A 94 0.16 -7.69 9.80
CA GLN A 94 1.60 -7.49 9.87
C GLN A 94 2.19 -7.32 8.47
N HIS A 95 1.83 -8.20 7.52
CA HIS A 95 2.23 -8.08 6.11
C HIS A 95 1.79 -6.74 5.52
N THR A 96 0.51 -6.36 5.70
CA THR A 96 -0.01 -5.07 5.22
C THR A 96 0.77 -3.88 5.78
N PHE A 97 1.15 -3.88 7.06
CA PHE A 97 2.00 -2.83 7.63
C PHE A 97 3.41 -2.81 7.02
N ARG A 98 4.01 -3.97 6.77
CA ARG A 98 5.32 -4.09 6.13
C ARG A 98 5.30 -3.51 4.71
N VAL A 99 4.29 -3.88 3.92
CA VAL A 99 4.10 -3.36 2.56
C VAL A 99 3.88 -1.85 2.59
N ALA A 100 2.95 -1.36 3.41
CA ALA A 100 2.61 0.07 3.49
C ALA A 100 3.77 0.94 4.03
N SER A 101 4.66 0.36 4.84
CA SER A 101 5.85 1.04 5.38
C SER A 101 7.05 0.98 4.43
N GLY A 102 6.97 0.23 3.33
CA GLY A 102 8.05 0.04 2.37
C GLY A 102 9.12 -0.98 2.80
N LEU A 103 8.86 -1.77 3.85
CA LEU A 103 9.76 -2.83 4.32
C LEU A 103 9.75 -4.07 3.42
N ASP A 104 8.66 -4.26 2.69
CA ASP A 104 8.53 -5.36 1.76
C ASP A 104 8.70 -4.92 0.30
N SER A 105 9.23 -3.72 0.06
CA SER A 105 9.52 -3.22 -1.29
C SER A 105 10.90 -3.68 -1.78
N MET A 106 11.05 -3.81 -3.11
CA MET A 106 12.33 -4.11 -3.76
C MET A 106 13.41 -3.10 -3.36
N MET A 107 13.02 -1.82 -3.24
CA MET A 107 13.80 -0.79 -2.55
C MET A 107 13.20 -0.52 -1.16
N LEU A 108 13.93 -0.89 -0.11
CA LEU A 108 13.53 -0.64 1.27
C LEU A 108 13.25 0.85 1.50
N GLY A 109 12.06 1.17 2.01
CA GLY A 109 11.69 2.53 2.42
C GLY A 109 11.08 3.40 1.33
N GLU A 110 10.90 2.87 0.12
CA GLU A 110 10.34 3.60 -1.02
C GLU A 110 8.96 4.21 -0.70
N PRO A 111 8.74 5.53 -0.93
CA PRO A 111 7.47 6.19 -0.62
C PRO A 111 6.31 5.79 -1.53
N GLN A 112 6.60 5.28 -2.73
CA GLN A 112 5.61 5.06 -3.79
C GLN A 112 4.58 4.01 -3.41
N ILE A 113 4.99 2.91 -2.74
CA ILE A 113 4.08 1.81 -2.39
C ILE A 113 2.92 2.24 -1.49
N LEU A 114 3.16 3.17 -0.55
CA LEU A 114 2.10 3.73 0.28
C LEU A 114 1.10 4.57 -0.54
N GLY A 115 1.59 5.26 -1.57
CA GLY A 115 0.76 5.99 -2.53
C GLY A 115 -0.10 5.05 -3.38
N GLN A 116 0.52 4.03 -3.97
CA GLN A 116 -0.15 2.99 -4.76
C GLN A 116 -1.22 2.25 -3.94
N MET A 117 -0.90 1.89 -2.69
CA MET A 117 -1.86 1.25 -1.79
C MET A 117 -3.05 2.15 -1.46
N LYS A 118 -2.86 3.47 -1.33
CA LYS A 118 -3.97 4.41 -1.16
C LYS A 118 -4.83 4.53 -2.42
N GLN A 119 -4.22 4.54 -3.60
CA GLN A 119 -4.94 4.56 -4.87
C GLN A 119 -5.80 3.28 -5.02
N ALA A 120 -5.22 2.11 -4.78
CA ALA A 120 -5.93 0.83 -4.75
C ALA A 120 -7.11 0.83 -3.76
N TYR A 121 -6.90 1.34 -2.54
CA TYR A 121 -7.95 1.50 -1.55
C TYR A 121 -9.06 2.46 -1.99
N GLN A 122 -8.71 3.60 -2.62
CA GLN A 122 -9.67 4.57 -3.12
C GLN A 122 -10.50 4.00 -4.28
N GLN A 123 -9.87 3.23 -5.17
CA GLN A 123 -10.56 2.53 -6.25
C GLN A 123 -11.56 1.51 -5.70
N ALA A 124 -11.14 0.67 -4.76
CA ALA A 124 -12.04 -0.28 -4.11
C ALA A 124 -13.19 0.40 -3.34
N CYS A 125 -12.96 1.58 -2.77
CA CYS A 125 -14.04 2.38 -2.20
C CYS A 125 -15.05 2.87 -3.26
N ARG A 126 -14.59 3.28 -4.45
CA ARG A 126 -15.45 3.70 -5.57
C ARG A 126 -16.25 2.53 -6.15
N ALA A 127 -15.62 1.36 -6.23
CA ALA A 127 -16.25 0.11 -6.67
C ALA A 127 -17.23 -0.48 -5.62
N GLY A 128 -17.34 0.11 -4.42
CA GLY A 128 -18.26 -0.37 -3.37
C GLY A 128 -17.82 -1.66 -2.67
N THR A 129 -16.60 -2.13 -2.89
CA THR A 129 -16.08 -3.39 -2.33
C THR A 129 -15.44 -3.25 -0.96
N VAL A 130 -15.28 -2.01 -0.47
CA VAL A 130 -14.81 -1.71 0.88
C VAL A 130 -15.99 -1.29 1.77
N LYS A 131 -16.31 -2.10 2.78
CA LYS A 131 -17.37 -1.80 3.76
C LYS A 131 -16.76 -1.27 5.06
N HIS A 132 -17.02 -1.91 6.19
CA HIS A 132 -16.62 -1.43 7.51
C HIS A 132 -15.26 -1.96 7.95
N ASN A 133 -15.00 -3.25 7.70
CA ASN A 133 -13.83 -3.94 8.24
C ASN A 133 -12.54 -3.47 7.56
N LEU A 134 -12.47 -3.49 6.22
CA LEU A 134 -11.29 -3.03 5.49
C LEU A 134 -11.09 -1.53 5.64
N ARG A 135 -12.18 -0.74 5.70
CA ARG A 135 -12.10 0.71 5.94
C ARG A 135 -11.34 1.03 7.23
N GLN A 136 -11.67 0.35 8.33
CA GLN A 136 -10.96 0.52 9.60
C GLN A 136 -9.50 0.08 9.53
N VAL A 137 -9.22 -1.06 8.90
CA VAL A 137 -7.87 -1.59 8.73
C VAL A 137 -7.00 -0.60 7.96
N PHE A 138 -7.39 -0.23 6.73
CA PHE A 138 -6.58 0.61 5.85
C PHE A 138 -6.37 2.02 6.43
N GLN A 139 -7.39 2.62 7.05
CA GLN A 139 -7.23 3.92 7.72
C GLN A 139 -6.25 3.86 8.90
N TYR A 140 -6.20 2.75 9.63
CA TYR A 140 -5.21 2.57 10.67
C TYR A 140 -3.82 2.34 10.07
N VAL A 141 -3.70 1.43 9.10
CA VAL A 141 -2.45 1.13 8.37
C VAL A 141 -1.81 2.39 7.82
N PHE A 142 -2.57 3.27 7.15
CA PHE A 142 -2.00 4.50 6.58
C PHE A 142 -1.48 5.48 7.64
N ARG A 143 -2.11 5.55 8.82
CA ARG A 143 -1.66 6.42 9.92
C ARG A 143 -0.42 5.84 10.60
N ALA A 144 -0.44 4.55 10.91
CA ALA A 144 0.68 3.85 11.52
C ALA A 144 1.91 3.79 10.59
N SER A 145 1.74 3.51 9.30
CA SER A 145 2.85 3.44 8.33
C SER A 145 3.60 4.76 8.23
N LYS A 146 2.90 5.91 8.32
CA LYS A 146 3.56 7.22 8.42
C LYS A 146 4.42 7.32 9.69
N ARG A 147 3.88 6.95 10.85
CA ARG A 147 4.62 6.96 12.13
C ARG A 147 5.82 6.02 12.11
N ILE A 148 5.64 4.80 11.60
CA ILE A 148 6.70 3.80 11.45
C ILE A 148 7.83 4.39 10.62
N ARG A 149 7.52 4.98 9.46
CA ARG A 149 8.54 5.57 8.58
C ARG A 149 9.28 6.74 9.21
N THR A 150 8.57 7.65 9.87
CA THR A 150 9.18 8.81 10.54
C THR A 150 10.06 8.39 11.73
N ARG A 151 9.63 7.41 12.53
CA ARG A 151 10.33 7.02 13.77
C ARG A 151 11.46 6.02 13.55
N SER A 152 11.35 5.13 12.56
CA SER A 152 12.40 4.16 12.23
C SER A 152 13.51 4.73 11.35
N GLY A 153 13.28 5.90 10.74
CA GLY A 153 14.19 6.44 9.74
C GLY A 153 14.21 5.65 8.42
N ILE A 154 13.39 4.60 8.24
CA ILE A 154 13.36 3.87 6.96
C ILE A 154 12.84 4.74 5.79
N GLY A 155 12.15 5.84 6.10
CA GLY A 155 11.78 6.84 5.11
C GLY A 155 12.83 7.92 4.87
N ASN A 156 13.91 7.97 5.67
CA ASN A 156 14.98 8.96 5.52
C ASN A 156 15.96 8.43 4.47
N ASN A 157 16.12 9.18 3.38
CA ASN A 157 16.94 8.83 2.21
C ASN A 157 16.54 7.48 1.57
N PRO A 158 15.37 7.38 0.93
CA PRO A 158 15.14 6.28 0.00
C PRO A 158 16.24 6.37 -1.06
N VAL A 159 17.17 5.42 -1.07
CA VAL A 159 18.11 5.26 -2.18
C VAL A 159 17.27 4.83 -3.38
N SER A 160 16.69 5.81 -4.05
CA SER A 160 15.93 5.56 -5.27
C SER A 160 16.91 5.09 -6.33
N VAL A 161 16.44 4.24 -7.24
CA VAL A 161 17.14 3.93 -8.50
C VAL A 161 17.68 5.19 -9.17
N ALA A 162 16.91 6.28 -9.10
CA ALA A 162 17.35 7.59 -9.57
C ALA A 162 18.61 8.12 -8.88
N PHE A 163 18.74 8.01 -7.55
CA PHE A 163 19.96 8.44 -6.84
C PHE A 163 21.15 7.52 -7.14
N ALA A 164 20.95 6.20 -7.17
CA ALA A 164 21.99 5.24 -7.52
C ALA A 164 22.51 5.49 -8.95
N ALA A 165 21.62 5.81 -9.88
CA ALA A 165 21.96 6.21 -11.23
C ALA A 165 22.85 7.46 -11.24
N VAL A 166 22.48 8.52 -10.51
CA VAL A 166 23.28 9.75 -10.43
C VAL A 166 24.68 9.48 -9.87
N GLN A 167 24.81 8.64 -8.84
CA GLN A 167 26.12 8.25 -8.34
C GLN A 167 26.96 7.52 -9.39
N LYS A 168 26.35 6.66 -10.20
CA LYS A 168 27.05 5.98 -11.30
C LYS A 168 27.49 6.93 -12.40
N ILE A 169 26.63 7.86 -12.77
CA ILE A 169 26.94 8.89 -13.75
C ILE A 169 28.14 9.73 -13.23
N GLY A 170 28.15 10.11 -11.95
CA GLY A 170 29.27 10.83 -11.34
C GLY A 170 30.58 10.02 -11.17
N GLN A 171 30.54 8.69 -11.30
CA GLN A 171 31.77 7.87 -11.36
C GLN A 171 32.37 7.86 -12.77
N LEU A 172 31.53 7.99 -13.79
CA LEU A 172 31.95 7.97 -15.20
C LEU A 172 32.33 9.36 -15.71
N PHE A 173 31.61 10.40 -15.25
CA PHE A 173 31.81 11.78 -15.68
C PHE A 173 32.25 12.65 -14.50
N THR A 174 33.38 13.34 -14.67
CA THR A 174 33.96 14.24 -13.66
C THR A 174 33.21 15.55 -13.49
N GLU A 175 32.61 16.08 -14.55
CA GLU A 175 31.86 17.34 -14.54
C GLU A 175 30.42 17.11 -15.00
N LEU A 176 29.47 17.12 -14.06
CA LEU A 176 28.06 16.87 -14.36
C LEU A 176 27.36 18.06 -15.03
N SER A 177 27.84 19.28 -14.79
CA SER A 177 27.24 20.52 -15.31
C SER A 177 27.26 20.64 -16.82
N SER A 178 28.24 20.02 -17.47
CA SER A 178 28.43 20.02 -18.93
C SER A 178 27.70 18.87 -19.65
N LEU A 179 27.11 17.92 -18.90
CA LEU A 179 26.46 16.76 -19.49
C LEU A 179 25.14 17.11 -20.16
N LYS A 180 24.93 16.51 -21.34
CA LYS A 180 23.65 16.48 -22.03
C LYS A 180 22.88 15.23 -21.69
N VAL A 181 21.74 15.39 -21.04
CA VAL A 181 20.87 14.28 -20.62
C VAL A 181 19.66 14.19 -21.54
N LEU A 182 19.49 13.05 -22.20
CA LEU A 182 18.30 12.72 -22.99
C LEU A 182 17.38 11.80 -22.18
N LEU A 183 16.20 12.29 -21.84
CA LEU A 183 15.14 11.54 -21.18
C LEU A 183 14.14 11.05 -22.23
N ILE A 184 13.92 9.75 -22.31
CA ILE A 184 12.92 9.14 -23.18
C ILE A 184 11.84 8.52 -22.31
N GLY A 185 10.68 9.16 -22.29
CA GLY A 185 9.58 8.88 -21.37
C GLY A 185 9.38 10.00 -20.34
N SER A 186 8.12 10.23 -19.97
CA SER A 186 7.69 11.29 -19.06
C SER A 186 7.01 10.76 -17.80
N GLY A 187 7.36 9.53 -17.40
CA GLY A 187 6.82 8.90 -16.20
C GLY A 187 7.42 9.47 -14.91
N GLU A 188 6.88 9.02 -13.77
CA GLU A 188 7.40 9.40 -12.44
C GLU A 188 8.88 9.03 -12.27
N THR A 189 9.30 7.89 -12.82
CA THR A 189 10.67 7.38 -12.69
C THR A 189 11.68 8.26 -13.45
N SER A 190 11.42 8.60 -14.72
CA SER A 190 12.31 9.50 -15.48
C SER A 190 12.34 10.90 -14.86
N SER A 191 11.19 11.38 -14.38
CA SER A 191 11.09 12.67 -13.67
C SER A 191 11.91 12.70 -12.38
N LEU A 192 11.95 11.58 -11.65
CA LEU A 192 12.75 11.46 -10.43
C LEU A 192 14.26 11.47 -10.76
N VAL A 193 14.69 10.72 -11.76
CA VAL A 193 16.10 10.72 -12.23
C VAL A 193 16.52 12.13 -12.65
N ALA A 194 15.69 12.80 -13.45
CA ALA A 194 15.91 14.17 -13.87
C ALA A 194 16.09 15.11 -12.68
N LYS A 195 15.23 15.00 -11.67
CA LYS A 195 15.32 15.80 -10.44
C LYS A 195 16.64 15.60 -9.70
N TYR A 196 17.10 14.35 -9.56
CA TYR A 196 18.39 14.08 -8.89
C TYR A 196 19.58 14.60 -9.72
N LEU A 197 19.55 14.45 -11.04
CA LEU A 197 20.60 14.97 -11.92
C LEU A 197 20.66 16.49 -11.90
N HIS A 198 19.50 17.14 -11.90
CA HIS A 198 19.39 18.60 -11.80
C HIS A 198 19.96 19.10 -10.46
N ASN A 199 19.59 18.46 -9.35
CA ASN A 199 20.14 18.76 -8.03
C ASN A 199 21.66 18.50 -7.94
N ALA A 200 22.19 17.58 -8.73
CA ALA A 200 23.61 17.30 -8.84
C ALA A 200 24.36 18.28 -9.77
N GLY A 201 23.65 19.24 -10.38
CA GLY A 201 24.24 20.34 -11.16
C GLY A 201 24.09 20.22 -12.68
N VAL A 202 23.42 19.19 -13.19
CA VAL A 202 23.14 19.08 -14.64
C VAL A 202 22.20 20.20 -15.08
N THR A 203 22.52 20.85 -16.21
CA THR A 203 21.74 21.97 -16.75
C THR A 203 21.11 21.70 -18.12
N GLN A 204 21.57 20.68 -18.86
CA GLN A 204 21.14 20.43 -20.24
C GLN A 204 20.27 19.17 -20.32
N PHE A 205 18.95 19.37 -20.35
CA PHE A 205 17.97 18.30 -20.49
C PHE A 205 17.27 18.34 -21.84
N LEU A 206 17.16 17.17 -22.47
CA LEU A 206 16.36 16.90 -23.66
C LEU A 206 15.30 15.88 -23.29
N VAL A 207 14.03 16.10 -23.65
CA VAL A 207 12.93 15.20 -23.25
C VAL A 207 12.11 14.78 -24.46
N ALA A 208 12.04 13.47 -24.72
CA ALA A 208 11.19 12.88 -25.73
C ALA A 208 10.08 12.03 -25.08
N SER A 209 8.85 12.13 -25.57
CA SER A 209 7.71 11.34 -25.08
C SER A 209 6.69 11.10 -26.19
N ARG A 210 5.91 10.02 -26.07
CA ARG A 210 4.73 9.77 -26.93
C ARG A 210 3.68 10.86 -26.81
N ASN A 211 3.54 11.45 -25.63
CA ASN A 211 2.70 12.61 -25.41
C ASN A 211 3.57 13.88 -25.42
N PRO A 212 3.45 14.76 -26.45
CA PRO A 212 4.23 16.00 -26.55
C PRO A 212 4.00 16.96 -25.39
N GLU A 213 2.79 17.01 -24.83
CA GLU A 213 2.47 17.88 -23.69
C GLU A 213 3.23 17.45 -22.44
N ASN A 214 3.30 16.14 -22.18
CA ASN A 214 4.05 15.61 -21.04
C ASN A 214 5.56 15.82 -21.21
N ALA A 215 6.10 15.66 -22.43
CA ALA A 215 7.50 15.98 -22.71
C ALA A 215 7.78 17.46 -22.44
N LYS A 216 6.88 18.34 -22.87
CA LYS A 216 7.00 19.78 -22.65
C LYS A 216 6.95 20.13 -21.16
N GLN A 217 5.97 19.63 -20.41
CA GLN A 217 5.89 19.87 -18.97
C GLN A 217 7.15 19.42 -18.22
N LEU A 218 7.66 18.23 -18.54
CA LEU A 218 8.86 17.71 -17.89
C LEU A 218 10.12 18.50 -18.30
N ALA A 219 10.24 18.89 -19.57
CA ALA A 219 11.34 19.73 -20.04
C ALA A 219 11.31 21.11 -19.35
N ASP A 220 10.14 21.77 -19.32
CA ASP A 220 9.96 23.09 -18.70
C ASP A 220 10.35 23.08 -17.21
N ALA A 221 10.06 21.99 -16.49
CA ALA A 221 10.41 21.83 -15.07
C ALA A 221 11.92 21.87 -14.80
N PHE A 222 12.76 21.58 -15.79
CA PHE A 222 14.22 21.56 -15.68
C PHE A 222 14.93 22.48 -16.68
N ALA A 223 14.20 23.46 -17.24
CA ALA A 223 14.69 24.37 -18.29
C ALA A 223 15.30 23.63 -19.51
N GLY A 224 14.78 22.44 -19.80
CA GLY A 224 15.20 21.60 -20.91
C GLY A 224 14.43 21.86 -22.21
N LYS A 225 14.74 21.08 -23.24
CA LYS A 225 14.09 21.13 -24.55
C LYS A 225 13.23 19.88 -24.78
N SER A 226 11.97 20.07 -25.15
CA SER A 226 11.10 18.99 -25.61
C SER A 226 11.42 18.60 -27.05
N LEU A 227 11.44 17.30 -27.34
CA LEU A 227 11.76 16.68 -28.63
C LEU A 227 10.61 15.79 -29.09
N THR A 228 10.49 15.60 -30.41
CA THR A 228 9.60 14.58 -30.96
C THR A 228 10.31 13.22 -30.96
N ILE A 229 9.53 12.12 -30.99
CA ILE A 229 10.11 10.77 -31.05
C ILE A 229 10.95 10.56 -32.32
N GLY A 230 10.55 11.16 -33.44
CA GLY A 230 11.30 11.07 -34.69
C GLY A 230 12.69 11.71 -34.62
N ASP A 231 12.90 12.64 -33.67
CA ASP A 231 14.17 13.33 -33.49
C ASP A 231 15.18 12.51 -32.66
N ILE A 232 14.75 11.43 -32.00
CA ILE A 232 15.59 10.65 -31.07
C ILE A 232 16.93 10.24 -31.73
N PRO A 233 16.97 9.63 -32.94
CA PRO A 233 18.24 9.24 -33.57
C PRO A 233 19.23 10.39 -33.74
N HIS A 234 18.74 11.61 -34.04
CA HIS A 234 19.58 12.78 -34.24
C HIS A 234 20.15 13.34 -32.93
N TYR A 235 19.34 13.38 -31.88
CA TYR A 235 19.78 13.88 -30.57
C TYR A 235 20.51 12.83 -29.74
N LEU A 236 20.36 11.55 -30.06
CA LEU A 236 21.08 10.46 -29.39
C LEU A 236 22.59 10.67 -29.49
N ALA A 237 23.10 11.10 -30.66
CA ALA A 237 24.51 11.40 -30.85
C ALA A 237 25.02 12.60 -30.03
N GLN A 238 24.12 13.47 -29.56
CA GLN A 238 24.47 14.64 -28.77
C GLN A 238 24.38 14.39 -27.27
N ALA A 239 23.76 13.28 -26.84
CA ALA A 239 23.53 12.97 -25.44
C ALA A 239 24.70 12.19 -24.85
N ASP A 240 25.14 12.57 -23.65
CA ASP A 240 26.16 11.84 -22.89
C ASP A 240 25.50 10.80 -21.96
N VAL A 241 24.29 11.13 -21.50
CA VAL A 241 23.46 10.27 -20.66
C VAL A 241 22.08 10.11 -21.30
N VAL A 242 21.64 8.87 -21.48
CA VAL A 242 20.31 8.52 -21.97
C VAL A 242 19.57 7.78 -20.88
N VAL A 243 18.37 8.24 -20.52
CA VAL A 243 17.51 7.58 -19.55
C VAL A 243 16.21 7.20 -20.23
N THR A 244 15.91 5.91 -20.29
CA THR A 244 14.67 5.37 -20.85
C THR A 244 13.75 4.89 -19.74
N ALA A 245 12.48 5.27 -19.79
CA ALA A 245 11.46 4.82 -18.86
C ALA A 245 10.09 4.82 -19.55
N THR A 246 9.98 4.08 -20.66
CA THR A 246 8.74 3.99 -21.41
C THR A 246 7.94 2.74 -21.07
N ALA A 247 6.80 2.60 -21.75
CA ALA A 247 5.94 1.43 -21.72
C ALA A 247 5.86 0.84 -23.14
N CYS A 248 6.99 0.77 -23.83
CA CYS A 248 7.10 0.14 -25.14
C CYS A 248 7.17 -1.38 -24.96
N PRO A 249 6.42 -2.17 -25.75
CA PRO A 249 6.47 -3.62 -25.64
C PRO A 249 7.75 -4.24 -26.23
N LEU A 250 8.47 -3.49 -27.09
CA LEU A 250 9.68 -3.94 -27.78
C LEU A 250 10.81 -2.91 -27.61
N PRO A 251 12.07 -3.35 -27.53
CA PRO A 251 13.21 -2.44 -27.55
C PRO A 251 13.24 -1.66 -28.86
N PHE A 252 13.47 -0.34 -28.78
CA PHE A 252 13.57 0.52 -29.95
C PHE A 252 14.93 1.20 -30.08
N ILE A 253 15.75 1.19 -29.02
CA ILE A 253 17.17 1.54 -29.11
C ILE A 253 17.94 0.28 -29.44
N THR A 254 18.24 0.09 -30.73
CA THR A 254 18.92 -1.08 -31.24
C THR A 254 20.44 -0.95 -31.21
N LYS A 255 21.16 -2.08 -31.21
CA LYS A 255 22.63 -2.10 -31.29
C LYS A 255 23.14 -1.32 -32.51
N SER A 256 22.54 -1.55 -33.67
CA SER A 256 22.90 -0.87 -34.93
C SER A 256 22.75 0.66 -34.85
N LEU A 257 21.70 1.16 -34.17
CA LEU A 257 21.51 2.59 -33.97
C LEU A 257 22.61 3.17 -33.08
N VAL A 258 22.96 2.47 -32.00
CA VAL A 258 24.01 2.92 -31.07
C VAL A 258 25.40 2.84 -31.71
N GLU A 259 25.71 1.83 -32.50
CA GLU A 259 26.98 1.74 -33.24
C GLU A 259 27.17 2.93 -34.18
N HIS A 260 26.15 3.26 -34.97
CA HIS A 260 26.17 4.45 -35.83
C HIS A 260 26.31 5.75 -35.02
N THR A 261 25.67 5.82 -33.86
CA THR A 261 25.77 6.97 -32.94
C THR A 261 27.19 7.13 -32.39
N MET A 262 27.85 6.04 -32.00
CA MET A 262 29.22 6.07 -31.46
C MET A 262 30.24 6.49 -32.51
N GLN A 263 30.04 6.12 -33.78
CA GLN A 263 30.88 6.61 -34.89
C GLN A 263 30.82 8.14 -35.02
N GLN A 264 29.63 8.74 -34.88
CA GLN A 264 29.47 10.20 -34.92
C GLN A 264 30.08 10.91 -33.71
N ARG A 265 30.23 10.19 -32.59
CA ARG A 265 30.78 10.69 -31.32
C ARG A 265 32.29 10.47 -31.19
N ASN A 266 32.97 9.95 -32.21
CA ASN A 266 34.37 9.54 -32.13
C ASN A 266 34.65 8.63 -30.92
N GLU A 267 33.74 7.69 -30.65
CA GLU A 267 33.81 6.74 -29.52
C GLU A 267 33.82 7.39 -28.12
N ALA A 268 33.39 8.64 -27.99
CA ALA A 268 33.25 9.30 -26.69
C ALA A 268 32.25 8.55 -25.78
N PRO A 269 32.52 8.45 -24.46
CA PRO A 269 31.76 7.62 -23.56
C PRO A 269 30.28 8.05 -23.48
N MET A 270 29.40 7.07 -23.35
CA MET A 270 27.96 7.27 -23.31
C MET A 270 27.33 6.36 -22.26
N PHE A 271 26.46 6.92 -21.42
CA PHE A 271 25.79 6.20 -20.35
C PHE A 271 24.32 6.00 -20.69
N PHE A 272 23.88 4.75 -20.66
CA PHE A 272 22.48 4.37 -20.86
C PHE A 272 21.91 3.81 -19.58
N LEU A 273 20.73 4.32 -19.23
CA LEU A 273 19.96 3.87 -18.10
C LEU A 273 18.58 3.40 -18.55
N ASP A 274 18.37 2.08 -18.57
CA ASP A 274 17.08 1.49 -18.92
C ASP A 274 16.25 1.16 -17.69
N LEU A 275 15.22 1.96 -17.46
CA LEU A 275 14.27 1.82 -16.34
C LEU A 275 12.93 1.24 -16.80
N ALA A 276 12.79 0.85 -18.06
CA ALA A 276 11.56 0.32 -18.62
C ALA A 276 11.42 -1.19 -18.37
N VAL A 277 10.18 -1.62 -18.15
CA VAL A 277 9.79 -3.02 -18.08
C VAL A 277 8.49 -3.19 -18.88
N PRO A 278 8.52 -3.78 -20.09
CA PRO A 278 9.67 -4.36 -20.81
C PRO A 278 10.78 -3.36 -21.20
N ARG A 279 11.99 -3.87 -21.50
CA ARG A 279 13.18 -3.05 -21.77
C ARG A 279 13.05 -2.21 -23.05
N ASP A 280 13.56 -0.98 -23.01
CA ASP A 280 13.57 -0.07 -24.16
C ASP A 280 14.82 -0.23 -25.03
N ILE A 281 15.89 -0.79 -24.46
CA ILE A 281 17.22 -0.92 -25.08
C ILE A 281 17.57 -2.41 -25.29
N GLU A 282 18.11 -2.75 -26.46
CA GLU A 282 18.62 -4.11 -26.72
C GLU A 282 19.77 -4.46 -25.78
N ALA A 283 19.85 -5.74 -25.38
CA ALA A 283 20.80 -6.19 -24.36
C ALA A 283 22.26 -6.09 -24.81
N ASP A 284 22.48 -6.33 -26.10
CA ASP A 284 23.78 -6.40 -26.78
C ASP A 284 24.40 -5.02 -27.05
N VAL A 285 23.67 -3.93 -26.79
CA VAL A 285 24.20 -2.55 -26.76
C VAL A 285 25.34 -2.42 -25.74
N CYS A 286 25.36 -3.24 -24.67
CA CYS A 286 26.45 -3.24 -23.69
C CYS A 286 27.78 -3.76 -24.23
N GLU A 287 27.80 -4.42 -25.40
CA GLU A 287 29.02 -4.93 -26.03
C GLU A 287 29.79 -3.86 -26.82
N ILE A 288 29.17 -2.70 -27.07
CA ILE A 288 29.76 -1.60 -27.84
C ILE A 288 30.81 -0.88 -26.98
N ALA A 289 32.00 -0.67 -27.53
CA ALA A 289 33.06 0.07 -26.84
C ALA A 289 32.64 1.52 -26.52
N GLY A 290 32.92 1.97 -25.29
CA GLY A 290 32.54 3.31 -24.81
C GLY A 290 31.09 3.44 -24.35
N VAL A 291 30.28 2.37 -24.46
CA VAL A 291 28.88 2.37 -23.99
C VAL A 291 28.77 1.69 -22.63
N HIS A 292 28.10 2.37 -21.70
CA HIS A 292 27.81 1.87 -20.36
C HIS A 292 26.30 1.73 -20.17
N LEU A 293 25.77 0.52 -20.35
CA LEU A 293 24.35 0.23 -20.16
C LEU A 293 24.09 -0.32 -18.76
N PHE A 294 23.15 0.29 -18.05
CA PHE A 294 22.64 -0.18 -16.76
C PHE A 294 21.13 -0.30 -16.82
N ASN A 295 20.59 -1.36 -16.23
CA ASN A 295 19.15 -1.52 -16.04
C ASN A 295 18.74 -1.33 -14.56
N ILE A 296 17.44 -1.47 -14.29
CA ILE A 296 16.88 -1.36 -12.93
C ILE A 296 17.49 -2.36 -11.93
N ASP A 297 17.85 -3.57 -12.38
CA ASP A 297 18.41 -4.63 -11.52
C ASP A 297 19.90 -4.39 -11.23
N ASP A 298 20.67 -3.85 -12.18
CA ASP A 298 22.09 -3.53 -11.97
C ASP A 298 22.27 -2.40 -10.96
N LEU A 299 21.39 -1.39 -11.00
CA LEU A 299 21.39 -0.35 -9.99
C LEU A 299 21.03 -0.89 -8.60
N GLN A 300 20.22 -1.94 -8.51
CA GLN A 300 19.88 -2.54 -7.22
C GLN A 300 21.07 -3.21 -6.56
N LYS A 301 21.87 -3.97 -7.31
CA LYS A 301 23.11 -4.59 -6.82
C LYS A 301 24.07 -3.55 -6.23
N MET A 302 24.06 -2.33 -6.77
CA MET A 302 24.93 -1.26 -6.32
C MET A 302 24.49 -0.54 -5.06
N THR A 303 23.20 -0.56 -4.74
CA THR A 303 22.70 0.07 -3.53
C THR A 303 23.18 -0.63 -2.25
N GLU A 304 23.95 -1.72 -2.30
CA GLU A 304 24.44 -2.47 -1.14
C GLU A 304 25.32 -1.64 -0.16
N LYS A 305 26.03 -0.61 -0.62
CA LYS A 305 26.73 0.34 0.28
C LYS A 305 25.70 1.20 1.04
N GLY A 306 25.55 0.95 2.34
CA GLY A 306 24.47 1.50 3.20
C GLY A 306 23.50 0.44 3.73
N MET A 307 23.81 -0.86 3.56
CA MET A 307 23.00 -1.97 4.07
C MET A 307 22.87 -1.98 5.60
N ASP A 308 23.90 -1.59 6.35
CA ASP A 308 23.88 -1.72 7.81
C ASP A 308 22.94 -0.69 8.48
N GLU A 309 22.98 0.57 8.03
CA GLU A 309 22.00 1.58 8.46
C GLU A 309 20.58 1.19 8.07
N ARG A 310 20.38 0.62 6.87
CA ARG A 310 19.07 0.12 6.43
C ARG A 310 18.59 -1.10 7.21
N LYS A 311 19.48 -2.05 7.52
CA LYS A 311 19.15 -3.20 8.37
C LYS A 311 18.75 -2.72 9.76
N SER A 312 19.46 -1.73 10.30
CA SER A 312 19.11 -1.10 11.59
C SER A 312 17.74 -0.41 11.54
N ALA A 313 17.51 0.44 10.55
CA ALA A 313 16.23 1.11 10.33
C ALA A 313 15.09 0.11 10.09
N ALA A 314 15.35 -0.97 9.34
CA ALA A 314 14.40 -2.03 9.10
C ALA A 314 14.06 -2.78 10.38
N MET A 315 15.06 -3.19 11.17
CA MET A 315 14.84 -3.81 12.49
C MET A 315 14.04 -2.91 13.42
N GLN A 316 14.30 -1.60 13.41
CA GLN A 316 13.52 -0.64 14.19
C GLN A 316 12.07 -0.54 13.67
N ALA A 317 11.88 -0.53 12.36
CA ALA A 317 10.56 -0.53 11.74
C ALA A 317 9.77 -1.80 12.06
N GLU A 318 10.39 -2.99 12.07
CA GLU A 318 9.74 -4.24 12.50
C GLU A 318 9.22 -4.14 13.94
N LYS A 319 10.06 -3.67 14.87
CA LYS A 319 9.63 -3.47 16.27
C LYS A 319 8.46 -2.49 16.38
N LEU A 320 8.46 -1.44 15.57
CA LEU A 320 7.35 -0.48 15.53
C LEU A 320 6.09 -1.11 14.92
N ILE A 321 6.21 -1.98 13.91
CA ILE A 321 5.08 -2.71 13.35
C ILE A 321 4.43 -3.59 14.41
N ASP A 322 5.21 -4.34 15.20
CA ASP A 322 4.66 -5.19 16.25
C ASP A 322 3.89 -4.37 17.29
N CYS A 323 4.46 -3.22 17.72
CA CYS A 323 3.78 -2.27 18.59
C CYS A 323 2.47 -1.72 17.99
N GLU A 324 2.48 -1.33 16.72
CA GLU A 324 1.30 -0.79 16.03
C GLU A 324 0.23 -1.86 15.81
N LEU A 325 0.63 -3.12 15.61
CA LEU A 325 -0.27 -4.25 15.51
C LEU A 325 -0.99 -4.53 16.83
N ASP A 326 -0.27 -4.47 17.96
CA ASP A 326 -0.85 -4.59 19.29
C ASP A 326 -1.78 -3.41 19.62
N ASN A 327 -1.39 -2.19 19.22
CA ASN A 327 -2.24 -1.02 19.34
C ASN A 327 -3.53 -1.15 18.52
N TYR A 328 -3.44 -1.66 17.28
CA TYR A 328 -4.60 -1.91 16.43
C TYR A 328 -5.55 -2.93 17.06
N ILE A 329 -5.02 -4.05 17.57
CA ILE A 329 -5.83 -5.09 18.21
C ILE A 329 -6.54 -4.55 19.46
N ARG A 330 -5.82 -3.80 20.31
CA ARG A 330 -6.42 -3.15 21.49
C ARG A 330 -7.52 -2.16 21.10
N TRP A 331 -7.25 -1.31 20.12
CA TRP A 331 -8.24 -0.37 19.59
C TRP A 331 -9.46 -1.10 19.03
N ARG A 332 -9.28 -2.17 18.25
CA ARG A 332 -10.39 -2.97 17.71
C ARG A 332 -11.26 -3.58 18.81
N ARG A 333 -10.64 -4.11 19.88
CA ARG A 333 -11.36 -4.61 21.07
C ARG A 333 -12.17 -3.52 21.75
N SER A 334 -11.61 -2.30 21.89
CA SER A 334 -12.35 -1.16 22.46
C SER A 334 -13.58 -0.75 21.65
N LEU A 335 -13.52 -0.87 20.32
CA LEU A 335 -14.67 -0.59 19.45
C LEU A 335 -15.79 -1.62 19.62
N GLN A 336 -15.43 -2.90 19.79
CA GLN A 336 -16.40 -3.96 20.10
C GLN A 336 -17.09 -3.68 21.44
N ALA A 337 -16.32 -3.29 22.47
CA ALA A 337 -16.88 -2.90 23.76
C ALA A 337 -17.83 -1.70 23.64
N LYS A 338 -17.46 -0.67 22.85
CA LYS A 338 -18.33 0.50 22.62
C LYS A 338 -19.71 0.11 22.08
N LYS A 339 -19.79 -0.83 21.14
CA LYS A 339 -21.07 -1.29 20.60
C LYS A 339 -21.95 -1.92 21.69
N VAL A 340 -21.38 -2.83 22.49
CA VAL A 340 -22.08 -3.46 23.62
C VAL A 340 -22.58 -2.42 24.62
N ILE A 341 -21.74 -1.42 24.94
CA ILE A 341 -22.11 -0.33 25.85
C ILE A 341 -23.25 0.52 25.28
N CYS A 342 -23.20 0.88 23.99
CA CYS A 342 -24.26 1.65 23.34
C CYS A 342 -25.58 0.87 23.30
N ASP A 343 -25.54 -0.41 22.94
CA ASP A 343 -26.73 -1.28 22.88
C ASP A 343 -27.36 -1.42 24.28
N TYR A 344 -26.55 -1.65 25.31
CA TYR A 344 -27.01 -1.70 26.70
C TYR A 344 -27.65 -0.39 27.15
N ARG A 345 -27.00 0.75 26.91
CA ARG A 345 -27.55 2.07 27.28
C ARG A 345 -28.88 2.35 26.59
N LYS A 346 -28.99 2.01 25.30
CA LYS A 346 -30.24 2.16 24.53
C LYS A 346 -31.36 1.33 25.15
N GLN A 347 -31.11 0.07 25.48
CA GLN A 347 -32.09 -0.81 26.14
C GLN A 347 -32.55 -0.25 27.49
N MET A 348 -31.63 0.28 28.32
CA MET A 348 -31.98 0.88 29.60
C MET A 348 -32.82 2.15 29.44
N GLN A 349 -32.52 2.97 28.43
CA GLN A 349 -33.30 4.17 28.12
C GLN A 349 -34.73 3.83 27.64
N GLU A 350 -34.87 2.85 26.75
CA GLU A 350 -36.18 2.37 26.28
C GLU A 350 -37.03 1.85 27.45
N LEU A 351 -36.40 1.12 28.37
CA LEU A 351 -37.07 0.62 29.58
C LEU A 351 -37.52 1.76 30.50
N ALA A 352 -36.65 2.76 30.71
CA ALA A 352 -36.98 3.94 31.51
C ALA A 352 -38.13 4.75 30.90
N GLN A 353 -38.14 4.91 29.58
CA GLN A 353 -39.24 5.60 28.88
C GLN A 353 -40.57 4.86 29.02
N LEU A 354 -40.58 3.52 28.96
CA LEU A 354 -41.79 2.73 29.13
C LEU A 354 -42.37 2.87 30.55
N GLU A 355 -41.53 2.81 31.58
CA GLU A 355 -42.00 3.03 32.96
C GLU A 355 -42.43 4.47 33.19
N LEU A 356 -41.77 5.45 32.55
CA LEU A 356 -42.16 6.86 32.63
C LEU A 356 -43.54 7.09 32.00
N GLN A 357 -43.79 6.55 30.80
CA GLN A 357 -45.11 6.63 30.16
C GLN A 357 -46.20 6.02 31.03
N ARG A 358 -45.93 4.87 31.66
CA ARG A 358 -46.86 4.23 32.59
C ARG A 358 -47.14 5.10 33.81
N ALA A 359 -46.11 5.74 34.37
CA ALA A 359 -46.27 6.66 35.49
C ALA A 359 -47.10 7.90 35.09
N MET A 360 -46.84 8.48 33.91
CA MET A 360 -47.62 9.60 33.38
C MET A 360 -49.10 9.25 33.21
N GLN A 361 -49.42 8.10 32.61
CA GLN A 361 -50.81 7.63 32.48
C GLN A 361 -51.52 7.50 33.83
N LYS A 362 -50.81 7.04 34.87
CA LYS A 362 -51.35 6.94 36.23
C LYS A 362 -51.61 8.33 36.85
N LEU A 363 -50.72 9.29 36.63
CA LEU A 363 -50.92 10.67 37.08
C LEU A 363 -52.11 11.31 36.36
N ASP A 364 -52.22 11.13 35.05
CA ASP A 364 -53.34 11.64 34.24
C ASP A 364 -54.69 11.05 34.69
N SER A 365 -54.69 9.82 35.22
CA SER A 365 -55.87 9.17 35.80
C SER A 365 -56.26 9.67 37.20
N GLY A 366 -55.53 10.64 37.77
CA GLY A 366 -55.85 11.28 39.05
C GLY A 366 -55.25 10.60 40.29
N LEU A 367 -54.28 9.70 40.13
CA LEU A 367 -53.60 9.05 41.26
C LEU A 367 -52.67 10.02 42.01
N SER A 368 -52.43 9.72 43.30
CA SER A 368 -51.59 10.53 44.18
C SER A 368 -50.13 10.57 43.70
N HIS A 369 -49.58 11.78 43.53
CA HIS A 369 -48.24 12.00 42.98
C HIS A 369 -47.14 11.25 43.75
N PRO A 370 -47.08 11.30 45.11
CA PRO A 370 -46.05 10.58 45.88
C PRO A 370 -46.08 9.07 45.66
N HIS A 371 -47.27 8.48 45.52
CA HIS A 371 -47.42 7.04 45.34
C HIS A 371 -46.91 6.60 43.96
N VAL A 372 -47.30 7.31 42.89
CA VAL A 372 -46.90 6.98 41.52
C VAL A 372 -45.40 7.16 41.31
N LEU A 373 -44.79 8.19 41.89
CA LEU A 373 -43.34 8.43 41.79
C LEU A 373 -42.52 7.38 42.55
N THR A 374 -42.98 6.95 43.73
CA THR A 374 -42.34 5.89 44.51
C THR A 374 -42.41 4.56 43.74
N GLU A 375 -43.59 4.20 43.23
CA GLU A 375 -43.79 3.00 42.43
C GLU A 375 -42.93 3.02 41.16
N PHE A 376 -42.87 4.15 40.45
CA PHE A 376 -42.01 4.33 39.28
C PHE A 376 -40.54 4.07 39.62
N SER A 377 -40.03 4.66 40.70
CA SER A 377 -38.65 4.49 41.14
C SER A 377 -38.30 3.04 41.44
N GLU A 378 -39.13 2.36 42.24
CA GLU A 378 -38.92 0.94 42.60
C GLU A 378 -38.98 0.03 41.37
N ARG A 379 -39.96 0.24 40.49
CA ARG A 379 -40.12 -0.58 39.28
C ARG A 379 -38.97 -0.35 38.30
N LEU A 380 -38.57 0.89 38.10
CA LEU A 380 -37.44 1.22 37.24
C LEU A 380 -36.16 0.57 37.78
N LEU A 381 -35.85 0.75 39.06
CA LEU A 381 -34.67 0.16 39.70
C LEU A 381 -34.65 -1.36 39.53
N ASN A 382 -35.75 -2.04 39.90
CA ASN A 382 -35.86 -3.50 39.79
C ASN A 382 -35.65 -4.00 38.36
N LYS A 383 -36.19 -3.29 37.36
CA LYS A 383 -36.02 -3.65 35.96
C LYS A 383 -34.60 -3.42 35.44
N LEU A 384 -33.94 -2.32 35.86
CA LEU A 384 -32.56 -2.03 35.47
C LEU A 384 -31.57 -3.07 36.05
N ILE A 385 -31.77 -3.50 37.30
CA ILE A 385 -30.84 -4.42 37.98
C ILE A 385 -31.09 -5.91 37.67
N HIS A 386 -32.28 -6.27 37.17
CA HIS A 386 -32.66 -7.67 36.95
C HIS A 386 -31.69 -8.41 36.02
N SER A 387 -31.44 -7.88 34.82
CA SER A 387 -30.61 -8.55 33.81
C SER A 387 -29.15 -8.75 34.27
N PRO A 388 -28.44 -7.73 34.79
CA PRO A 388 -27.12 -7.94 35.39
C PRO A 388 -27.12 -8.95 36.55
N THR A 389 -28.12 -8.91 37.45
CA THR A 389 -28.18 -9.80 38.62
C THR A 389 -28.34 -11.27 38.21
N VAL A 390 -29.21 -11.55 37.24
CA VAL A 390 -29.40 -12.91 36.71
C VAL A 390 -28.13 -13.38 35.99
N GLY A 391 -27.51 -12.52 35.19
CA GLY A 391 -26.26 -12.84 34.50
C GLY A 391 -25.11 -13.20 35.46
N LEU A 392 -24.97 -12.47 36.57
CA LEU A 392 -23.95 -12.75 37.59
C LEU A 392 -24.18 -14.08 38.31
N ARG A 393 -25.44 -14.41 38.64
CA ARG A 393 -25.78 -15.72 39.23
C ARG A 393 -25.43 -16.85 38.27
N GLN A 394 -25.77 -16.69 36.99
CA GLN A 394 -25.46 -17.70 35.97
C GLN A 394 -23.95 -17.86 35.79
N ALA A 395 -23.19 -16.77 35.75
CA ALA A 395 -21.72 -16.82 35.65
C ALA A 395 -21.08 -17.58 36.84
N ALA A 396 -21.62 -17.41 38.05
CA ALA A 396 -21.17 -18.17 39.22
C ALA A 396 -21.50 -19.67 39.10
N MET A 397 -22.67 -20.03 38.58
CA MET A 397 -23.05 -21.44 38.35
C MET A 397 -22.20 -22.11 37.26
N ASP A 398 -21.84 -21.36 36.22
CA ASP A 398 -21.01 -21.84 35.10
C ASP A 398 -19.50 -21.80 35.40
N ASN A 399 -19.12 -21.48 36.65
CA ASN A 399 -17.74 -21.37 37.12
C ASN A 399 -16.87 -20.39 36.30
N ARG A 400 -17.47 -19.26 35.88
CA ARG A 400 -16.84 -18.19 35.11
C ARG A 400 -16.32 -17.09 36.02
N GLU A 401 -15.24 -17.40 36.75
CA GLU A 401 -14.58 -16.46 37.67
C GLU A 401 -14.16 -15.15 36.96
N ASP A 402 -13.78 -15.23 35.69
CA ASP A 402 -13.43 -14.08 34.85
C ASP A 402 -14.54 -13.01 34.74
N LEU A 403 -15.81 -13.44 34.76
CA LEU A 403 -16.96 -12.53 34.70
C LEU A 403 -17.30 -11.93 36.07
N LEU A 404 -17.01 -12.64 37.15
CA LEU A 404 -17.20 -12.15 38.51
C LEU A 404 -16.14 -11.09 38.86
N ASP A 405 -14.89 -11.32 38.46
CA ASP A 405 -13.82 -10.34 38.58
C ASP A 405 -14.12 -9.07 37.77
N LEU A 406 -14.66 -9.23 36.55
CA LEU A 406 -15.14 -8.10 35.75
C LEU A 406 -16.26 -7.33 36.45
N ALA A 407 -17.23 -8.03 37.06
CA ALA A 407 -18.32 -7.39 37.78
C ALA A 407 -17.82 -6.62 39.01
N HIS A 408 -16.88 -7.22 39.75
CA HIS A 408 -16.22 -6.54 40.85
C HIS A 408 -15.53 -5.27 40.35
N TYR A 409 -14.70 -5.37 39.31
CA TYR A 409 -14.06 -4.23 38.67
C TYR A 409 -15.04 -3.13 38.25
N LEU A 410 -16.18 -3.48 37.64
CA LEU A 410 -17.19 -2.51 37.20
C LEU A 410 -17.94 -1.82 38.35
N PHE A 411 -18.16 -2.52 39.47
CA PHE A 411 -18.91 -2.00 40.62
C PHE A 411 -18.04 -1.30 41.66
N THR A 412 -16.74 -1.59 41.71
CA THR A 412 -15.79 -0.97 42.66
C THR A 412 -14.85 0.06 42.05
N SER A 413 -14.83 0.21 40.72
CA SER A 413 -14.06 1.29 40.10
C SER A 413 -14.65 2.65 40.52
N PRO A 414 -13.84 3.61 41.00
CA PRO A 414 -14.34 4.93 41.40
C PRO A 414 -15.07 5.57 40.23
N ALA A 415 -16.30 6.04 40.48
CA ALA A 415 -16.94 6.99 39.60
C ALA A 415 -16.23 8.34 39.81
N ASP A 416 -15.41 8.75 38.85
CA ASP A 416 -14.90 10.13 38.76
C ASP A 416 -16.04 11.11 38.48
#